data_AF-A0A7X8AFA6-F1
#
_entry.id   AF-A0A7X8AFA6-F1
#
_cell.length_a   1.000
_cell.length_b   1.000
_cell.length_c   1.000
_cell.angle_alpha   90.00
_cell.angle_beta   90.00
_cell.angle_gamma   90.00
#
_symmetry.space_group_name_H-M   'P 1'
#
loop_
_entity.id
_entity.type
_entity.pdbx_description
1 polymer ?
#
loop_
_entity_poly.entity_id
_entity_poly.type
_entity_poly.pdbx_seq_one_letter_code
_entity_poly.pdbx_strand_id
1 'polypeptide(L)' 'SSNVYEKPECRECWAKFYCSGGCAANAWKFNQDIKKTYKVGCELEKKRIECALWIKAQEFDGN' A
#
# COMPACT_ATOMS: atom_id res chain seq x y z
N SER A 1 11.37 -14.15 3.84
CA SER A 1 11.05 -12.95 3.03
C SER A 1 9.66 -12.44 3.42
N SER A 2 9.42 -11.14 3.20
CA SER A 2 8.10 -10.50 3.32
C SER A 2 7.97 -9.48 2.19
N ASN A 3 7.61 -9.95 1.00
CA ASN A 3 7.41 -9.09 -0.17
C ASN A 3 5.93 -9.05 -0.62
N VAL A 4 5.65 -8.23 -1.62
CA VAL A 4 4.31 -7.97 -2.17
C VAL A 4 3.60 -9.23 -2.73
N TYR A 5 4.35 -10.25 -3.15
CA TYR A 5 3.78 -11.48 -3.73
C TYR A 5 3.44 -12.54 -2.68
N GLU A 6 4.04 -12.45 -1.49
CA GLU A 6 3.90 -13.45 -0.42
C GLU A 6 2.71 -13.20 0.50
N LYS A 7 2.27 -11.94 0.61
CA LYS A 7 1.15 -11.53 1.45
C LYS A 7 -0.17 -11.74 0.71
N PRO A 8 -1.10 -12.58 1.20
CA PRO A 8 -2.37 -12.85 0.50
C PRO A 8 -3.18 -11.58 0.20
N GLU A 9 -3.24 -10.65 1.16
CA GLU A 9 -3.96 -9.38 1.02
C GLU A 9 -3.37 -8.48 -0.08
N CYS A 10 -2.05 -8.60 -0.35
CA CYS A 10 -1.39 -7.84 -1.40
C CYS A 10 -1.66 -8.39 -2.81
N ARG A 11 -1.98 -9.69 -2.95
CA ARG A 11 -2.25 -10.31 -4.27
C ARG A 11 -3.48 -9.70 -4.95
N GLU A 12 -4.51 -9.46 -4.16
CA GLU A 12 -5.80 -8.88 -4.57
C GLU A 12 -5.83 -7.34 -4.49
N CYS A 13 -4.75 -6.70 -4.04
CA CYS A 13 -4.71 -5.25 -3.87
C CYS A 13 -4.35 -4.53 -5.17
N TRP A 14 -5.19 -3.59 -5.60
CA TRP A 14 -4.95 -2.79 -6.80
C TRP A 14 -3.67 -1.92 -6.69
N ALA A 15 -3.34 -1.48 -5.48
CA ALA A 15 -2.21 -0.58 -5.21
C ALA A 15 -0.86 -1.31 -5.03
N LYS A 16 -0.81 -2.64 -5.20
CA LYS A 16 0.34 -3.48 -4.80
C LYS A 16 1.68 -3.04 -5.42
N PHE A 17 1.67 -2.57 -6.66
CA PHE A 17 2.87 -2.10 -7.36
C PHE A 17 3.24 -0.65 -7.07
N TYR A 18 2.32 0.13 -6.49
CA TYR A 18 2.62 1.47 -6.00
C TYR A 18 3.17 1.44 -4.56
N CYS A 19 2.58 0.60 -3.69
CA CYS A 19 2.90 0.60 -2.25
C CYS A 19 3.97 -0.42 -1.83
N SER A 20 4.38 -1.33 -2.72
CA SER A 20 5.42 -2.36 -2.48
C SER A 20 5.18 -3.32 -1.30
N GLY A 21 3.95 -3.44 -0.78
CA GLY A 21 3.59 -4.41 0.26
C GLY A 21 3.63 -3.88 1.71
N GLY A 22 3.83 -2.58 1.90
CA GLY A 22 3.67 -1.91 3.20
C GLY A 22 4.85 -2.07 4.17
N CYS A 23 4.64 -1.67 5.42
CA CYS A 23 5.68 -1.59 6.45
C CYS A 23 5.76 -2.86 7.31
N ALA A 24 6.92 -3.51 7.33
CA ALA A 24 7.17 -4.70 8.16
C ALA A 24 7.10 -4.41 9.67
N ALA A 25 7.54 -3.24 10.12
CA ALA A 25 7.49 -2.86 11.54
C ALA A 25 6.04 -2.73 12.05
N ASN A 26 5.16 -2.12 11.26
CA ASN A 26 3.73 -2.05 11.60
C ASN A 26 3.07 -3.44 11.57
N ALA A 27 3.40 -4.28 10.58
CA ALA A 27 2.93 -5.66 10.53
C ALA A 27 3.30 -6.44 11.82
N TRP A 28 4.55 -6.32 12.28
CA TRP A 28 4.98 -6.94 13.53
C TRP A 28 4.27 -6.33 14.75
N LYS A 29 4.25 -5.00 14.89
CA LYS A 29 3.67 -4.32 16.06
C LYS A 29 2.20 -4.67 16.28
N PHE A 30 1.40 -4.78 15.22
CA PHE A 30 -0.05 -4.97 15.32
C PHE A 30 -0.50 -6.42 15.16
N ASN A 31 0.27 -7.26 14.46
CA ASN A 31 -0.14 -8.64 14.18
C ASN A 31 0.81 -9.70 14.77
N GLN A 32 1.98 -9.29 15.28
CA GLN A 32 3.10 -10.19 15.64
C GLN A 32 3.50 -11.13 14.49
N ASP A 33 3.27 -10.69 13.25
CA ASP A 33 3.53 -11.46 12.05
C ASP A 33 3.85 -10.52 10.89
N ILE A 34 5.08 -10.58 10.39
CA ILE A 34 5.54 -9.74 9.27
C ILE A 34 4.87 -10.11 7.95
N LYS A 35 4.19 -11.26 7.82
CA LYS A 35 3.48 -11.68 6.60
C LYS A 35 2.05 -11.15 6.54
N LYS A 36 1.51 -10.63 7.64
CA LYS A 36 0.21 -9.93 7.64
C LYS A 36 0.38 -8.46 7.33
N THR A 37 -0.64 -7.82 6.77
CA THR A 37 -0.64 -6.37 6.56
C THR A 37 -1.26 -5.64 7.75
N TYR A 38 -0.89 -4.37 7.92
CA TYR A 38 -1.57 -3.47 8.86
C TYR A 38 -2.68 -2.71 8.12
N LYS A 39 -3.92 -3.17 8.28
CA LYS A 39 -5.06 -2.75 7.44
C LYS A 39 -5.28 -1.24 7.40
N VAL A 40 -5.26 -0.56 8.54
CA VAL A 40 -5.43 0.91 8.60
C VAL A 40 -4.32 1.62 7.82
N GLY A 41 -3.07 1.16 7.96
CA GLY A 41 -1.95 1.69 7.16
C GLY A 41 -2.13 1.47 5.66
N CYS A 42 -2.67 0.32 5.26
CA CYS A 42 -2.97 0.04 3.85
C CYS A 42 -4.05 0.95 3.27
N GLU A 43 -5.11 1.27 4.03
CA GLU A 43 -6.15 2.20 3.58
C GLU A 43 -5.61 3.63 3.42
N LEU A 44 -4.81 4.11 4.37
CA LEU A 44 -4.16 5.41 4.28
C LEU A 44 -3.24 5.49 3.07
N GLU A 45 -2.44 4.45 2.84
CA GLU A 45 -1.51 4.40 1.71
C GLU A 45 -2.26 4.39 0.37
N LYS A 46 -3.35 3.62 0.26
CA LYS A 46 -4.20 3.63 -0.93
C LYS A 46 -4.74 5.03 -1.24
N LYS A 47 -5.24 5.74 -0.22
CA LYS A 47 -5.72 7.12 -0.41
C LYS A 47 -4.60 8.07 -0.82
N ARG A 48 -3.39 7.94 -0.24
CA ARG A 48 -2.23 8.74 -0.66
C ARG A 48 -1.87 8.53 -2.13
N ILE A 49 -1.94 7.28 -2.60
CA ILE A 49 -1.70 6.93 -4.01
C ILE A 49 -2.80 7.50 -4.89
N GLU A 50 -4.07 7.38 -4.52
CA GLU A 50 -5.19 8.01 -5.24
C GLU A 50 -4.99 9.52 -5.39
N CYS A 51 -4.62 10.21 -4.31
CA CYS A 51 -4.31 11.64 -4.34
C CYS A 51 -3.11 11.96 -5.24
N ALA A 52 -2.03 11.17 -5.16
CA ALA A 52 -0.85 11.39 -6.00
C ALA A 52 -1.16 11.21 -7.50
N LEU A 53 -1.95 10.18 -7.85
CA LEU A 53 -2.40 9.95 -9.22
C LEU A 53 -3.29 11.09 -9.72
N TRP A 54 -4.19 11.59 -8.87
CA TRP A 54 -5.01 12.75 -9.21
C TRP A 54 -4.17 14.00 -9.45
N ILE A 55 -3.23 14.32 -8.55
CA ILE A 55 -2.32 15.47 -8.72
C ILE A 55 -1.60 15.37 -10.06
N LYS A 56 -1.04 14.20 -10.38
CA LYS A 56 -0.37 13.98 -11.66
C LYS A 56 -1.30 14.14 -12.86
N ALA A 57 -2.53 13.64 -12.78
CA ALA A 57 -3.51 13.86 -13.84
C ALA A 57 -3.79 15.36 -14.04
N GLN A 58 -3.97 16.13 -12.97
CA GLN A 58 -4.19 17.58 -13.06
C GLN A 58 -2.99 18.34 -13.64
N GLU A 59 -1.76 17.95 -13.28
CA GLU A 59 -0.54 18.52 -13.87
C GLU A 59 -0.47 18.27 -15.39
N PHE A 60 -0.95 17.12 -15.87
CA PHE A 60 -1.03 16.81 -17.31
C PHE A 60 -2.18 17.53 -18.02
N ASP A 61 -3.30 17.74 -17.32
CA ASP A 61 -4.49 18.44 -17.85
C ASP A 61 -4.30 19.98 -17.91
N GLY A 62 -3.19 20.50 -17.37
CA GLY A 62 -2.82 21.92 -17.45
C GLY A 62 -3.44 22.83 -16.38
N ASN A 63 -3.92 22.24 -15.28
CA ASN A 63 -4.43 22.97 -14.11
C ASN A 63 -3.32 23.39 -13.13
#